data_AF-A0A928QHU3-F1
#
_entry.id   AF-A0A928QHU3-F1
#
_cell.length_a   1.000
_cell.length_b   1.000
_cell.length_c   1.000
_cell.angle_alpha   90.00
_cell.angle_beta   90.00
_cell.angle_gamma   90.00
#
_symmetry.space_group_name_H-M   'P 1'
#
loop_
_entity.id
_entity.type
_entity.pdbx_description
1 polymer ?
#
loop_
_entity_poly.entity_id
_entity_poly.type
_entity_poly.pdbx_seq_one_letter_code
_entity_poly.pdbx_strand_id
1 'polypeptide(L)'
;MIQFNKNSKAGVLLKASVIIKRILLVVATVLIVTVGFLYAVIMFIHFGPSTIARNTFVMSALESSAGGFLAEWFLPDELIAQIVDENTLKETDEVTDPSLIVVPNEDTKDLDKIEIIDIKGKTYKGKLMIIHDPSRVELGISGPFGDEYEGKRVQEMVKAAGAIAGINGGAFADPGGVGKGGTPSGIVIHNSKLLWGSLSELYSIIGFDKDNKFIVGLVTGQKAMDMGIRDALMFGPILVINGKANAS
;
A
#
# COMPACT_ATOMS: atom_id res chain seq x y z
N MET A 1 8.52 -59.45 61.67
CA MET A 1 9.01 -59.15 60.31
C MET A 1 8.39 -57.83 59.88
N ILE A 2 9.21 -56.88 59.44
CA ILE A 2 8.95 -55.72 58.55
C ILE A 2 10.04 -54.69 58.91
N GLN A 3 11.11 -54.67 58.12
CA GLN A 3 12.06 -53.56 58.14
C GLN A 3 11.51 -52.44 57.25
N PHE A 4 11.26 -51.27 57.83
CA PHE A 4 10.97 -50.07 57.04
C PHE A 4 12.28 -49.51 56.47
N ASN A 5 12.46 -49.71 55.17
CA ASN A 5 13.51 -49.08 54.38
C ASN A 5 13.25 -47.56 54.29
N LYS A 6 13.92 -46.77 55.15
CA LYS A 6 13.99 -45.31 55.03
C LYS A 6 15.10 -44.92 54.05
N ASN A 7 14.85 -45.13 52.75
CA ASN A 7 15.61 -44.44 51.70
C ASN A 7 14.90 -43.14 51.32
N SER A 8 14.92 -42.13 52.19
CA SER A 8 14.60 -40.77 51.76
C SER A 8 15.83 -40.17 51.09
N LYS A 9 15.88 -40.21 49.75
CA LYS A 9 16.87 -39.44 48.98
C LYS A 9 16.63 -37.96 49.26
N ALA A 10 17.46 -37.35 50.10
CA ALA A 10 17.50 -35.91 50.26
C ALA A 10 17.84 -35.30 48.89
N GLY A 11 16.88 -34.56 48.31
CA GLY A 11 17.09 -33.87 47.04
C GLY A 11 18.22 -32.85 47.20
N VAL A 12 19.34 -33.07 46.50
CA VAL A 12 20.43 -32.10 46.46
C VAL A 12 19.90 -30.83 45.81
N LEU A 13 19.73 -29.76 46.59
CA LEU A 13 19.34 -28.45 46.09
C LEU A 13 20.43 -27.96 45.13
N LEU A 14 20.09 -27.87 43.84
CA LEU A 14 21.02 -27.43 42.80
C LEU A 14 21.42 -25.97 43.04
N LYS A 15 22.71 -25.66 42.92
CA LYS A 15 23.22 -24.28 43.01
C LYS A 15 22.51 -23.41 41.97
N ALA A 16 22.13 -22.18 42.34
CA ALA A 16 21.44 -21.25 41.46
C ALA A 16 22.16 -21.03 40.11
N SER A 17 23.51 -21.03 40.11
CA SER A 17 24.32 -20.92 38.88
C SER A 17 24.16 -22.11 37.92
N VAL A 18 23.88 -23.32 38.42
CA VAL A 18 23.60 -24.50 37.59
C VAL A 18 22.19 -24.42 37.01
N ILE A 19 21.23 -23.93 37.79
CA ILE A 19 19.85 -23.72 37.33
C ILE A 19 19.84 -22.65 36.22
N ILE A 20 20.52 -21.51 36.44
CA ILE A 20 20.64 -20.43 35.44
C ILE A 20 21.31 -20.94 34.16
N LYS A 21 22.43 -21.68 34.25
CA LYS A 21 23.09 -22.26 33.07
C LYS A 21 22.19 -23.22 32.29
N ARG A 22 21.41 -24.05 32.99
CA ARG A 22 20.45 -24.97 32.35
C ARG A 22 19.32 -24.21 31.65
N ILE A 23 18.78 -23.16 32.28
CA ILE A 23 17.76 -22.32 31.67
C ILE A 23 18.32 -21.63 30.42
N LEU A 24 19.51 -21.04 30.50
CA LEU A 24 20.16 -20.41 29.34
C LEU A 24 20.41 -21.41 28.21
N LEU A 25 20.83 -22.64 28.52
CA LEU A 25 21.05 -23.68 27.52
C LEU A 25 19.74 -24.12 26.85
N VAL A 26 18.65 -24.25 27.62
CA VAL A 26 17.32 -24.56 27.06
C VAL A 26 16.85 -23.41 26.17
N VAL A 27 16.96 -22.16 26.63
CA VAL A 27 16.58 -20.98 25.83
C VAL A 27 17.42 -20.89 24.54
N ALA A 28 18.74 -21.09 24.62
CA ALA A 28 19.61 -21.09 23.46
C ALA A 28 19.27 -22.22 22.48
N THR A 29 19.00 -23.42 22.98
CA THR A 29 18.62 -24.56 22.14
C THR A 29 17.30 -24.30 21.42
N VAL A 30 16.29 -23.78 22.15
CA VAL A 30 14.99 -23.41 21.56
C VAL A 30 15.20 -22.34 20.48
N LEU A 31 15.98 -21.30 20.76
CA LEU A 31 16.26 -20.24 19.80
C LEU A 31 16.94 -20.76 18.53
N ILE A 32 17.96 -21.61 18.66
CA ILE A 32 18.67 -22.21 17.52
C ILE A 32 17.71 -23.07 16.68
N VAL A 33 16.89 -23.90 17.32
CA VAL A 33 15.92 -24.76 16.61
C VAL A 33 14.87 -23.90 15.90
N THR A 34 14.36 -22.85 16.55
CA THR A 34 13.39 -21.94 15.93
C THR A 34 14.00 -21.20 14.73
N VAL A 35 15.21 -20.65 14.86
CA VAL A 35 15.89 -19.96 13.75
C VAL A 35 16.18 -20.93 12.60
N GLY A 36 16.69 -22.13 12.90
CA GLY A 36 16.94 -23.16 11.90
C GLY A 36 15.66 -23.61 11.18
N PHE A 37 14.55 -23.74 11.90
CA PHE A 37 13.25 -24.05 11.32
C PHE A 37 12.76 -22.92 10.40
N LEU A 38 12.82 -21.66 10.83
CA LEU A 38 12.42 -20.51 10.01
C LEU A 38 13.28 -20.40 8.75
N TYR A 39 14.60 -20.61 8.86
CA TYR A 39 15.50 -20.66 7.72
C TYR A 39 15.11 -21.77 6.74
N ALA A 40 14.80 -22.97 7.22
CA ALA A 40 14.36 -24.08 6.37
C ALA A 40 13.03 -23.78 5.66
N VAL A 41 12.08 -23.12 6.35
CA VAL A 41 10.81 -22.69 5.75
C VAL A 41 11.05 -21.66 4.64
N ILE A 42 11.89 -20.66 4.88
CA ILE A 42 12.22 -19.62 3.87
C ILE A 42 12.92 -20.26 2.66
N MET A 43 13.89 -21.16 2.90
CA MET A 43 14.54 -21.93 1.82
C MET A 43 13.53 -22.75 1.02
N PHE A 44 12.58 -23.39 1.70
CA PHE A 44 11.53 -24.16 1.03
C PHE A 44 10.58 -23.29 0.21
N ILE A 45 10.28 -22.06 0.65
CA ILE A 45 9.47 -21.11 -0.14
C ILE A 45 10.24 -20.65 -1.39
N HIS A 46 11.52 -20.30 -1.26
CA HIS A 46 12.31 -19.76 -2.36
C HIS A 46 12.72 -20.80 -3.42
N PHE A 47 13.11 -21.99 -2.96
CA PHE A 47 13.67 -23.04 -3.81
C PHE A 47 12.77 -24.27 -3.93
N GLY A 48 11.57 -24.21 -3.35
CA GLY A 48 10.56 -25.25 -3.50
C GLY A 48 9.91 -25.25 -4.89
N PRO A 49 8.99 -26.20 -5.14
CA PRO A 49 8.44 -26.44 -6.47
C PRO A 49 7.44 -25.37 -6.95
N SER A 50 6.94 -24.51 -6.05
CA SER A 50 5.90 -23.52 -6.38
C SER A 50 6.49 -22.14 -6.63
N THR A 51 6.64 -21.76 -7.90
CA THR A 51 7.03 -20.40 -8.30
C THR A 51 6.00 -19.36 -7.88
N ILE A 52 4.71 -19.71 -7.85
CA ILE A 52 3.64 -18.83 -7.36
C ILE A 52 3.87 -18.49 -5.89
N ALA A 53 4.12 -19.49 -5.03
CA ALA A 53 4.37 -19.24 -3.61
C ALA A 53 5.61 -18.38 -3.38
N ARG A 54 6.69 -18.65 -4.13
CA ARG A 54 7.90 -17.82 -4.12
C ARG A 54 7.60 -16.38 -4.52
N ASN A 55 6.99 -16.18 -5.69
CA ASN A 55 6.75 -14.84 -6.23
C ASN A 55 5.85 -14.03 -5.30
N THR A 56 4.76 -14.62 -4.79
CA THR A 56 3.89 -13.97 -3.80
C THR A 56 4.64 -13.60 -2.52
N PHE A 57 5.50 -14.49 -2.02
CA PHE A 57 6.30 -14.21 -0.84
C PHE A 57 7.31 -13.07 -1.07
N VAL A 58 8.01 -13.09 -2.21
CA VAL A 58 8.96 -12.03 -2.60
C VAL A 58 8.25 -10.68 -2.68
N MET A 59 7.10 -10.61 -3.38
CA MET A 59 6.32 -9.36 -3.46
C MET A 59 5.90 -8.87 -2.06
N SER A 60 5.38 -9.77 -1.22
CA SER A 60 4.95 -9.40 0.15
C SER A 60 6.12 -8.96 1.04
N ALA A 61 7.30 -9.57 0.87
CA ALA A 61 8.51 -9.23 1.62
C ALA A 61 9.01 -7.83 1.24
N LEU A 62 9.03 -7.49 -0.06
CA LEU A 62 9.46 -6.19 -0.56
C LEU A 62 8.47 -5.06 -0.21
N GLU A 63 7.17 -5.35 -0.16
CA GLU A 63 6.15 -4.37 0.29
C GLU A 63 6.27 -4.03 1.79
N SER A 64 6.85 -4.92 2.59
CA SER A 64 7.03 -4.70 4.02
C SER A 64 8.27 -3.87 4.30
N SER A 65 8.12 -2.79 5.09
CA SER A 65 9.21 -1.86 5.43
C SER A 65 10.43 -2.51 6.10
N ALA A 66 10.28 -3.70 6.69
CA ALA A 66 11.37 -4.48 7.26
C ALA A 66 11.48 -5.90 6.65
N GLY A 67 10.74 -6.20 5.58
CA GLY A 67 10.66 -7.55 5.02
C GLY A 67 11.65 -7.83 3.89
N GLY A 68 12.18 -6.81 3.21
CA GLY A 68 12.98 -6.96 1.99
C GLY A 68 14.14 -7.95 2.12
N PHE A 69 14.82 -7.97 3.28
CA PHE A 69 15.91 -8.89 3.58
C PHE A 69 15.53 -10.38 3.42
N LEU A 70 14.25 -10.73 3.58
CA LEU A 70 13.75 -12.09 3.46
C LEU A 70 13.81 -12.60 2.01
N ALA A 71 13.82 -11.71 1.02
CA ALA A 71 14.05 -12.03 -0.39
C ALA A 71 15.51 -11.82 -0.79
N GLU A 72 16.08 -10.65 -0.43
CA GLU A 72 17.42 -10.21 -0.84
C GLU A 72 18.55 -11.12 -0.36
N TRP A 73 18.44 -11.74 0.83
CA TRP A 73 19.48 -12.67 1.29
C TRP A 73 19.48 -14.02 0.56
N PHE A 74 18.37 -14.38 -0.09
CA PHE A 74 18.17 -15.73 -0.62
C PHE A 74 18.17 -15.77 -2.14
N LEU A 75 17.73 -14.71 -2.81
CA LEU A 75 17.64 -14.64 -4.27
C LEU A 75 18.60 -13.59 -4.83
N PRO A 76 19.12 -13.80 -6.06
CA PRO A 76 19.88 -12.76 -6.75
C PRO A 76 18.97 -11.60 -7.17
N ASP A 77 19.52 -10.38 -7.14
CA ASP A 77 18.80 -9.13 -7.49
C ASP A 77 18.12 -9.20 -8.85
N GLU A 78 18.75 -9.84 -9.85
CA GLU A 78 18.17 -10.01 -11.19
C GLU A 78 16.88 -10.84 -11.17
N LEU A 79 16.84 -11.92 -10.39
CA LEU A 79 15.63 -12.74 -10.25
C LEU A 79 14.55 -11.99 -9.47
N ILE A 80 14.93 -11.21 -8.45
CA ILE A 80 13.99 -10.37 -7.72
C ILE A 80 13.39 -9.33 -8.68
N ALA A 81 14.21 -8.65 -9.48
CA ALA A 81 13.76 -7.68 -10.47
C ALA A 81 12.84 -8.32 -11.52
N GLN A 82 13.16 -9.52 -11.99
CA GLN A 82 12.29 -10.28 -12.91
C GLN A 82 10.93 -10.59 -12.26
N ILE A 83 10.92 -11.08 -11.01
CA ILE A 83 9.68 -11.36 -10.28
C ILE A 83 8.85 -10.07 -10.14
N VAL A 84 9.48 -8.94 -9.81
CA VAL A 84 8.79 -7.66 -9.69
C VAL A 84 8.20 -7.23 -11.04
N ASP A 85 8.96 -7.29 -12.15
CA ASP A 85 8.45 -6.90 -13.48
C ASP A 85 7.28 -7.78 -13.94
N GLU A 86 7.36 -9.10 -13.72
CA GLU A 86 6.30 -10.04 -14.08
C GLU A 86 5.04 -9.90 -13.22
N ASN A 87 5.15 -9.35 -12.01
CA ASN A 87 4.05 -9.27 -11.04
C ASN A 87 3.57 -7.83 -10.77
N THR A 88 4.07 -6.84 -11.53
CA THR A 88 3.64 -5.44 -11.44
C THR A 88 2.92 -5.05 -12.73
N LEU A 89 1.79 -4.36 -12.62
CA LEU A 89 1.11 -3.83 -13.81
C LEU A 89 1.96 -2.71 -14.41
N LYS A 90 2.11 -2.75 -15.75
CA LYS A 90 2.84 -1.72 -16.48
C LYS A 90 1.97 -0.47 -16.62
N GLU A 91 2.61 0.68 -16.52
CA GLU A 91 1.96 1.95 -16.88
C GLU A 91 1.49 1.89 -18.33
N THR A 92 0.32 2.46 -18.58
CA THR A 92 -0.24 2.57 -19.92
C THR A 92 -0.01 3.98 -20.46
N ASP A 93 0.33 4.06 -21.73
CA ASP A 93 0.42 5.34 -22.45
C ASP A 93 -0.98 5.84 -22.88
N GLU A 94 -2.04 5.06 -22.62
CA GLU A 94 -3.40 5.50 -22.87
C GLU A 94 -3.83 6.61 -21.91
N VAL A 95 -4.66 7.50 -22.44
CA VAL A 95 -5.37 8.52 -21.67
C VAL A 95 -6.86 8.26 -21.82
N THR A 96 -7.61 8.60 -20.78
CA THR A 96 -9.08 8.50 -20.80
C THR A 96 -9.66 9.27 -21.98
N ASP A 97 -10.55 8.63 -22.72
CA ASP A 97 -11.39 9.27 -23.74
C ASP A 97 -12.61 9.92 -23.06
N PRO A 98 -12.67 11.27 -22.96
CA PRO A 98 -13.76 11.95 -22.27
C PRO A 98 -15.11 11.84 -22.99
N SER A 99 -15.14 11.36 -24.24
CA SER A 99 -16.40 11.13 -24.96
C SER A 99 -17.16 9.91 -24.47
N LEU A 100 -16.47 8.97 -23.80
CA LEU A 100 -17.08 7.79 -23.17
C LEU A 100 -17.75 8.12 -21.83
N ILE A 101 -17.53 9.32 -21.30
CA ILE A 101 -18.03 9.74 -19.99
C ILE A 101 -19.23 10.68 -20.17
N VAL A 102 -20.38 10.22 -19.70
CA VAL A 102 -21.60 11.03 -19.60
C VAL A 102 -21.74 11.50 -18.16
N VAL A 103 -21.65 12.82 -17.95
CA VAL A 103 -21.86 13.44 -16.65
C VAL A 103 -23.36 13.69 -16.48
N PRO A 104 -23.99 13.18 -15.41
CA PRO A 104 -25.39 13.44 -15.09
C PRO A 104 -25.69 14.94 -14.96
N ASN A 105 -26.91 15.33 -15.31
CA ASN A 105 -27.40 16.71 -15.16
C ASN A 105 -28.46 16.81 -14.04
N GLU A 106 -28.93 18.02 -13.75
CA GLU A 106 -29.91 18.29 -12.68
C GLU A 106 -31.23 17.51 -12.82
N ASP A 107 -31.59 17.09 -14.04
CA ASP A 107 -32.80 16.28 -14.30
C ASP A 107 -32.59 14.79 -13.95
N THR A 108 -31.37 14.38 -13.63
CA THR A 108 -31.05 13.00 -13.30
C THR A 108 -31.56 12.66 -11.90
N LYS A 109 -32.45 11.66 -11.83
CA LYS A 109 -32.93 11.14 -10.54
C LYS A 109 -31.76 10.62 -9.73
N ASP A 110 -31.85 10.81 -8.41
CA ASP A 110 -30.89 10.29 -7.43
C ASP A 110 -29.47 10.88 -7.53
N LEU A 111 -29.29 12.05 -8.14
CA LEU A 111 -27.99 12.74 -8.23
C LEU A 111 -27.34 12.96 -6.84
N ASP A 112 -28.16 13.25 -5.83
CA ASP A 112 -27.70 13.44 -4.44
C ASP A 112 -27.36 12.13 -3.71
N LYS A 113 -27.73 10.98 -4.28
CA LYS A 113 -27.61 9.66 -3.64
C LYS A 113 -26.14 9.25 -3.54
N ILE A 114 -25.81 8.65 -2.40
CA ILE A 114 -24.51 8.02 -2.16
C ILE A 114 -24.74 6.62 -1.65
N GLU A 115 -24.08 5.65 -2.25
CA GLU A 115 -24.22 4.25 -1.91
C GLU A 115 -22.93 3.72 -1.32
N ILE A 116 -23.05 2.94 -0.25
CA ILE A 116 -21.92 2.26 0.39
C ILE A 116 -22.21 0.77 0.34
N ILE A 117 -21.36 0.04 -0.38
CA ILE A 117 -21.46 -1.40 -0.57
C ILE A 117 -20.31 -2.05 0.18
N ASP A 118 -20.64 -2.97 1.09
CA ASP A 118 -19.63 -3.81 1.73
C ASP A 118 -19.15 -4.89 0.76
N ILE A 119 -17.84 -4.90 0.50
CA ILE A 119 -17.18 -5.94 -0.29
C ILE A 119 -16.52 -6.92 0.68
N LYS A 120 -16.81 -8.22 0.55
CA LYS A 120 -16.23 -9.26 1.40
C LYS A 120 -15.76 -10.44 0.56
N GLY A 121 -14.47 -10.73 0.65
CA GLY A 121 -13.88 -11.97 0.17
C GLY A 121 -13.52 -12.90 1.32
N LYS A 122 -12.90 -14.04 1.00
CA LYS A 122 -12.41 -14.98 2.04
C LYS A 122 -11.32 -14.37 2.91
N THR A 123 -10.47 -13.53 2.33
CA THR A 123 -9.26 -12.97 2.97
C THR A 123 -9.28 -11.45 3.10
N TYR A 124 -10.33 -10.78 2.60
CA TYR A 124 -10.40 -9.31 2.59
C TYR A 124 -11.80 -8.78 2.88
N LYS A 125 -11.86 -7.57 3.42
CA LYS A 125 -13.08 -6.78 3.60
C LYS A 125 -12.79 -5.35 3.14
N GLY A 126 -13.71 -4.76 2.39
CA GLY A 126 -13.60 -3.40 1.89
C GLY A 126 -14.97 -2.73 1.78
N LYS A 127 -14.95 -1.47 1.38
CA LYS A 127 -16.16 -0.69 1.08
C LYS A 127 -16.00 -0.05 -0.30
N LEU A 128 -17.05 -0.13 -1.09
CA LEU A 128 -17.20 0.62 -2.34
C LEU A 128 -18.18 1.77 -2.07
N MET A 129 -17.77 2.99 -2.41
CA MET A 129 -18.63 4.16 -2.38
C MET A 129 -18.97 4.57 -3.81
N ILE A 130 -20.27 4.72 -4.11
CA ILE A 130 -20.75 5.22 -5.40
C ILE A 130 -21.31 6.62 -5.16
N ILE A 131 -20.76 7.59 -5.89
CA ILE A 131 -21.17 8.99 -5.88
C ILE A 131 -21.75 9.25 -7.27
N HIS A 132 -23.05 9.53 -7.34
CA HIS A 132 -23.75 9.70 -8.62
C HIS A 132 -23.45 11.06 -9.27
N ASP A 133 -23.19 12.08 -8.46
CA ASP A 133 -22.73 13.39 -8.92
C ASP A 133 -21.21 13.54 -8.78
N PRO A 134 -20.43 13.42 -9.87
CA PRO A 134 -18.97 13.55 -9.81
C PRO A 134 -18.52 14.98 -9.46
N SER A 135 -19.37 16.00 -9.58
CA SER A 135 -19.03 17.37 -9.18
C SER A 135 -18.77 17.50 -7.68
N ARG A 136 -19.34 16.59 -6.87
CA ARG A 136 -19.18 16.54 -5.41
C ARG A 136 -17.86 15.89 -4.95
N VAL A 137 -17.07 15.36 -5.88
CA VAL A 137 -15.76 14.77 -5.59
C VAL A 137 -14.69 15.84 -5.73
N GLU A 138 -13.86 16.00 -4.70
CA GLU A 138 -12.81 17.02 -4.65
C GLU A 138 -11.49 16.42 -4.15
N LEU A 139 -10.38 17.03 -4.55
CA LEU A 139 -9.08 16.68 -4.01
C LEU A 139 -8.87 17.36 -2.65
N GLY A 140 -8.68 16.54 -1.61
CA GLY A 140 -8.26 17.03 -0.30
C GLY A 140 -6.77 17.37 -0.26
N ILE A 141 -6.43 18.56 0.24
CA ILE A 141 -5.04 19.04 0.38
C ILE A 141 -4.58 18.96 1.83
N SER A 142 -3.44 18.31 2.05
CA SER A 142 -2.84 18.17 3.39
C SER A 142 -2.38 19.50 3.97
N GLY A 143 -1.91 20.43 3.14
CA GLY A 143 -1.45 21.75 3.58
C GLY A 143 -0.37 22.27 2.65
N PRO A 144 0.54 23.13 3.16
CA PRO A 144 1.77 23.46 2.43
C PRO A 144 2.59 22.19 2.14
N PHE A 145 3.32 22.21 1.03
CA PHE A 145 4.12 21.07 0.57
C PHE A 145 5.62 21.30 0.80
N GLY A 146 6.36 20.22 1.06
CA GLY A 146 7.81 20.25 1.27
C GLY A 146 8.25 19.45 2.50
N ASP A 147 9.56 19.21 2.60
CA ASP A 147 10.18 18.34 3.62
C ASP A 147 10.07 18.91 5.05
N GLU A 148 9.86 20.22 5.15
CA GLU A 148 9.61 20.91 6.41
C GLU A 148 8.18 20.73 6.93
N TYR A 149 7.23 20.36 6.07
CA TYR A 149 5.81 20.27 6.42
C TYR A 149 5.38 18.84 6.77
N GLU A 150 4.35 18.76 7.61
CA GLU A 150 3.69 17.50 7.96
C GLU A 150 2.44 17.30 7.09
N GLY A 151 2.23 16.06 6.67
CA GLY A 151 0.97 15.64 6.07
C GLY A 151 -0.17 15.65 7.10
N LYS A 152 -1.41 15.63 6.63
CA LYS A 152 -2.60 15.53 7.47
C LYS A 152 -3.21 14.15 7.38
N ARG A 153 -3.86 13.73 8.47
CA ARG A 153 -4.69 12.52 8.44
C ARG A 153 -5.92 12.78 7.59
N VAL A 154 -6.38 11.77 6.84
CA VAL A 154 -7.60 11.87 6.02
C VAL A 154 -8.80 12.39 6.81
N GLN A 155 -8.97 11.92 8.05
CA GLN A 155 -10.05 12.38 8.94
C GLN A 155 -10.02 13.90 9.23
N GLU A 156 -8.84 14.52 9.25
CA GLU A 156 -8.68 15.96 9.50
C GLU A 156 -9.04 16.73 8.23
N MET A 157 -8.62 16.24 7.07
CA MET A 157 -8.98 16.82 5.77
C MET A 157 -10.48 16.76 5.52
N VAL A 158 -11.11 15.61 5.80
CA VAL A 158 -12.57 15.43 5.68
C VAL A 158 -13.32 16.42 6.57
N LYS A 159 -12.90 16.58 7.83
CA LYS A 159 -13.51 17.55 8.75
C LYS A 159 -13.31 18.99 8.28
N ALA A 160 -12.10 19.35 7.83
CA ALA A 160 -11.80 20.70 7.37
C ALA A 160 -12.58 21.09 6.11
N ALA A 161 -12.81 20.13 5.20
CA ALA A 161 -13.61 20.33 4.00
C ALA A 161 -15.13 20.30 4.24
N GLY A 162 -15.58 19.90 5.44
CA GLY A 162 -17.01 19.62 5.67
C GLY A 162 -17.53 18.45 4.84
N ALA A 163 -16.63 17.56 4.40
CA ALA A 163 -16.97 16.40 3.60
C ALA A 163 -17.58 15.28 4.46
N ILE A 164 -18.36 14.42 3.82
CA ILE A 164 -19.02 13.28 4.48
C ILE A 164 -18.11 12.04 4.58
N ALA A 165 -17.09 11.95 3.73
CA ALA A 165 -16.15 10.84 3.65
C ALA A 165 -14.90 11.25 2.88
N GLY A 166 -13.83 10.45 3.00
CA GLY A 166 -12.61 10.61 2.25
C GLY A 166 -11.73 9.37 2.34
N ILE A 167 -10.84 9.22 1.36
CA ILE A 167 -9.81 8.18 1.31
C ILE A 167 -8.44 8.85 1.13
N ASN A 168 -7.36 8.09 1.35
CA ASN A 168 -6.04 8.56 0.93
C ASN A 168 -6.01 8.70 -0.62
N GLY A 169 -5.28 9.70 -1.09
CA GLY A 169 -5.13 10.00 -2.51
C GLY A 169 -3.77 9.56 -3.04
N GLY A 170 -2.92 10.53 -3.37
CA GLY A 170 -1.61 10.29 -3.98
C GLY A 170 -0.51 9.85 -3.02
N ALA A 171 0.61 9.47 -3.61
CA ALA A 171 1.83 9.09 -2.88
C ALA A 171 2.57 10.32 -2.34
N PHE A 172 3.32 10.11 -1.27
CA PHE A 172 4.22 11.10 -0.68
C PHE A 172 5.60 10.49 -0.44
N ALA A 173 6.63 11.34 -0.37
CA ALA A 173 7.98 10.91 -0.09
C ALA A 173 8.10 10.39 1.35
N ASP A 174 8.52 9.13 1.47
CA ASP A 174 8.70 8.44 2.76
C ASP A 174 10.09 7.79 2.87
N PRO A 175 11.18 8.59 2.85
CA PRO A 175 12.52 8.04 2.88
C PRO A 175 12.76 7.25 4.17
N GLY A 176 13.01 5.95 4.03
CA GLY A 176 13.27 5.06 5.17
C GLY A 176 12.09 4.84 6.12
N GLY A 177 10.85 5.14 5.70
CA GLY A 177 9.65 4.97 6.53
C GLY A 177 9.49 6.02 7.64
N VAL A 178 10.23 7.11 7.58
CA VAL A 178 10.21 8.22 8.57
C VAL A 178 9.83 9.56 7.95
N GLY A 179 9.25 9.54 6.76
CA GLY A 179 8.74 10.72 6.07
C GLY A 179 7.58 11.37 6.82
N LYS A 180 7.50 12.69 6.70
CA LYS A 180 6.46 13.48 7.35
C LYS A 180 5.14 13.52 6.59
N GLY A 181 5.11 13.03 5.36
CA GLY A 181 3.93 13.07 4.49
C GLY A 181 3.60 14.45 3.88
N GLY A 182 4.50 15.44 4.04
CA GLY A 182 4.33 16.79 3.49
C GLY A 182 4.77 16.96 2.03
N THR A 183 5.57 16.04 1.49
CA THR A 183 6.15 16.14 0.14
C THR A 183 5.45 15.17 -0.81
N PRO A 184 4.59 15.62 -1.75
CA PRO A 184 3.96 14.73 -2.72
C PRO A 184 4.99 14.10 -3.66
N SER A 185 4.81 12.81 -4.00
CA SER A 185 5.71 12.10 -4.92
C SER A 185 5.43 12.41 -6.40
N GLY A 186 4.34 13.11 -6.71
CA GLY A 186 3.98 13.50 -8.06
C GLY A 186 3.05 14.70 -8.08
N ILE A 187 2.53 15.02 -9.26
CA ILE A 187 1.74 16.23 -9.50
C ILE A 187 0.56 16.39 -8.53
N VAL A 188 0.32 17.64 -8.11
CA VAL A 188 -0.90 18.04 -7.39
C VAL A 188 -1.51 19.23 -8.12
N ILE A 189 -2.68 19.01 -8.71
CA ILE A 189 -3.53 20.06 -9.28
C ILE A 189 -4.74 20.19 -8.38
N HIS A 190 -5.06 21.42 -7.98
CA HIS A 190 -6.24 21.69 -7.17
C HIS A 190 -6.85 23.03 -7.58
N ASN A 191 -8.17 23.07 -7.75
CA ASN A 191 -8.89 24.25 -8.25
C ASN A 191 -8.27 24.82 -9.55
N SER A 192 -7.95 23.93 -10.50
CA SER A 192 -7.33 24.26 -11.79
C SER A 192 -5.98 24.97 -11.68
N LYS A 193 -5.23 24.76 -10.59
CA LYS A 193 -3.88 25.29 -10.39
C LYS A 193 -2.92 24.17 -10.07
N LEU A 194 -1.77 24.17 -10.74
CA LEU A 194 -0.64 23.34 -10.38
C LEU A 194 -0.07 23.83 -9.05
N LEU A 195 -0.22 23.06 -7.99
CA LEU A 195 0.30 23.38 -6.66
C LEU A 195 1.63 22.68 -6.36
N TRP A 196 1.87 21.53 -6.98
CA TRP A 196 3.11 20.77 -6.85
C TRP A 196 3.41 19.98 -8.14
N GLY A 197 4.69 19.81 -8.46
CA GLY A 197 5.17 19.18 -9.69
C GLY A 197 5.63 20.20 -10.74
N SER A 198 5.86 19.72 -11.95
CA SER A 198 6.41 20.46 -13.08
C SER A 198 5.51 20.37 -14.31
N LEU A 199 5.45 21.42 -15.12
CA LEU A 199 4.71 21.39 -16.37
C LEU A 199 5.36 20.47 -17.43
N SER A 200 6.67 20.22 -17.33
CA SER A 200 7.42 19.46 -18.34
C SER A 200 7.53 17.96 -18.04
N GLU A 201 7.24 17.54 -16.82
CA GLU A 201 7.35 16.13 -16.40
C GLU A 201 6.09 15.34 -16.73
N LEU A 202 6.26 14.04 -16.97
CA LEU A 202 5.18 13.07 -17.16
C LEU A 202 4.68 12.56 -15.81
N TYR A 203 3.36 12.46 -15.67
CA TYR A 203 2.69 11.93 -14.49
C TYR A 203 1.56 10.99 -14.90
N SER A 204 1.41 9.88 -14.17
CA SER A 204 0.21 9.04 -14.22
C SER A 204 -0.88 9.72 -13.40
N ILE A 205 -1.64 10.61 -14.04
CA ILE A 205 -2.61 11.46 -13.35
C ILE A 205 -3.88 10.68 -13.01
N ILE A 206 -4.49 11.04 -11.89
CA ILE A 206 -5.82 10.60 -11.47
C ILE A 206 -6.57 11.84 -10.99
N GLY A 207 -7.66 12.20 -11.66
CA GLY A 207 -8.35 13.44 -11.34
C GLY A 207 -9.64 13.68 -12.09
N PHE A 208 -10.19 14.88 -11.92
CA PHE A 208 -11.38 15.37 -12.61
C PHE A 208 -11.05 16.63 -13.42
N ASP A 209 -11.66 16.76 -14.58
CA ASP A 209 -11.67 18.01 -15.35
C ASP A 209 -12.76 18.99 -14.88
N LYS A 210 -12.79 20.18 -15.48
CA LYS A 210 -13.81 21.21 -15.21
C LYS A 210 -15.23 20.80 -15.57
N ASP A 211 -15.39 19.81 -16.44
CA ASP A 211 -16.70 19.23 -16.79
C ASP A 211 -17.08 18.07 -15.85
N ASN A 212 -16.29 17.82 -14.80
CA ASN A 212 -16.44 16.73 -13.84
C ASN A 212 -16.30 15.33 -14.43
N LYS A 213 -15.55 15.19 -15.52
CA LYS A 213 -15.18 13.88 -16.07
C LYS A 213 -13.96 13.37 -15.34
N PHE A 214 -14.00 12.10 -14.94
CA PHE A 214 -12.88 11.42 -14.31
C PHE A 214 -11.83 11.06 -15.36
N ILE A 215 -10.63 11.62 -15.24
CA ILE A 215 -9.53 11.47 -16.19
C ILE A 215 -8.38 10.74 -15.50
N VAL A 216 -7.94 9.67 -16.13
CA VAL A 216 -6.68 8.97 -15.84
C VAL A 216 -5.81 8.85 -17.08
N GLY A 217 -4.49 8.85 -16.91
CA GLY A 217 -3.54 8.59 -17.99
C GLY A 217 -2.15 9.17 -17.74
N LEU A 218 -1.18 8.73 -18.54
CA LEU A 218 0.19 9.27 -18.52
C LEU A 218 0.28 10.54 -19.38
N VAL A 219 0.40 11.70 -18.76
CA VAL A 219 0.47 13.00 -19.45
C VAL A 219 1.46 13.95 -18.81
N THR A 220 1.91 14.95 -19.55
CA THR A 220 2.73 16.01 -18.95
C THR A 220 1.89 16.93 -18.07
N GLY A 221 2.53 17.59 -17.10
CA GLY A 221 1.85 18.63 -16.30
C GLY A 221 1.20 19.71 -17.18
N GLN A 222 1.86 20.14 -18.25
CA GLN A 222 1.29 21.10 -19.21
C GLN A 222 0.04 20.53 -19.89
N LYS A 223 0.11 19.28 -20.38
CA LYS A 223 -1.04 18.64 -21.02
C LYS A 223 -2.21 18.50 -20.07
N ALA A 224 -1.98 18.18 -18.79
CA ALA A 224 -3.02 18.16 -17.76
C ALA A 224 -3.68 19.53 -17.59
N MET A 225 -2.91 20.62 -17.56
CA MET A 225 -3.46 21.98 -17.51
C MET A 225 -4.28 22.32 -18.76
N ASP A 226 -3.78 21.96 -19.95
CA ASP A 226 -4.45 22.20 -21.24
C ASP A 226 -5.77 21.42 -21.36
N MET A 227 -5.84 20.24 -20.73
CA MET A 227 -7.06 19.43 -20.63
C MET A 227 -8.09 20.03 -19.66
N GLY A 228 -7.76 21.12 -18.97
CA GLY A 228 -8.67 21.75 -18.02
C GLY A 228 -8.90 20.90 -16.77
N ILE A 229 -7.90 20.13 -16.34
CA ILE A 229 -7.95 19.38 -15.09
C ILE A 229 -8.19 20.34 -13.92
N ARG A 230 -9.26 20.11 -13.15
CA ARG A 230 -9.58 20.92 -11.96
C ARG A 230 -8.87 20.40 -10.72
N ASP A 231 -8.84 19.09 -10.55
CA ASP A 231 -8.32 18.43 -9.37
C ASP A 231 -7.64 17.14 -9.81
N ALA A 232 -6.35 16.96 -9.50
CA ALA A 232 -5.63 15.74 -9.80
C ALA A 232 -4.46 15.50 -8.86
N LEU A 233 -4.13 14.22 -8.72
CA LEU A 233 -2.96 13.72 -8.01
C LEU A 233 -2.26 12.66 -8.88
N MET A 234 -1.12 12.16 -8.41
CA MET A 234 -0.45 11.00 -9.00
C MET A 234 -0.53 9.78 -8.09
N PHE A 235 -0.96 8.66 -8.65
CA PHE A 235 -0.76 7.32 -8.11
C PHE A 235 -0.82 6.31 -9.26
N GLY A 236 -0.28 5.12 -9.06
CA GLY A 236 -0.26 4.11 -10.10
C GLY A 236 -0.08 2.71 -9.52
N PRO A 237 -0.25 1.68 -10.35
CA PRO A 237 -0.60 1.76 -11.77
C PRO A 237 -2.10 1.97 -12.02
N ILE A 238 -2.47 2.46 -13.22
CA ILE A 238 -3.88 2.55 -13.66
C ILE A 238 -4.44 1.14 -13.86
N LEU A 239 -5.60 0.82 -13.25
CA LEU A 239 -6.19 -0.53 -13.32
C LEU A 239 -7.21 -0.70 -14.45
N VAL A 240 -7.94 0.36 -14.80
CA VAL A 240 -8.99 0.35 -15.82
C VAL A 240 -8.91 1.65 -16.60
N ILE A 241 -8.94 1.55 -17.93
CA ILE A 241 -8.94 2.70 -18.84
C ILE A 241 -9.87 2.41 -20.01
N ASN A 242 -10.69 3.40 -20.39
CA ASN A 242 -11.60 3.30 -21.54
C ASN A 242 -12.51 2.05 -21.53
N GLY A 243 -12.97 1.63 -20.34
CA GLY A 243 -13.82 0.46 -20.16
C GLY A 243 -13.11 -0.90 -20.25
N LYS A 244 -11.78 -0.92 -20.33
CA LYS A 244 -10.95 -2.12 -20.41
C LYS A 244 -10.03 -2.22 -19.19
N ALA A 245 -9.84 -3.44 -18.69
CA ALA A 245 -8.82 -3.68 -17.68
C ALA A 245 -7.44 -3.41 -18.28
N ASN A 246 -6.60 -2.66 -17.56
CA ASN A 246 -5.19 -2.52 -17.86
C ASN A 246 -4.48 -3.78 -17.32
N ALA A 247 -4.66 -4.88 -18.05
CA ALA A 247 -3.99 -6.14 -17.76
C ALA A 247 -2.70 -6.22 -18.59
N SER A 248 -1.60 -6.53 -17.93
CA SER A 248 -0.37 -7.05 -18.54
C SER A 248 -0.63 -8.36 -19.28
#